data_AF-A0A832U376-F1
#
_entry.id   AF-A0A832U376-F1
#
_cell.length_a   1.000
_cell.length_b   1.000
_cell.length_c   1.000
_cell.angle_alpha   90.00
_cell.angle_beta   90.00
_cell.angle_gamma   90.00
#
_symmetry.space_group_name_H-M   'P 1'
#
loop_
_entity.id
_entity.type
_entity.pdbx_description
1 polymer ?
#
loop_
_entity_poly.entity_id
_entity_poly.type
_entity_poly.pdbx_seq_one_letter_code
_entity_poly.pdbx_strand_id
1 'polypeptide(L)'
;MTSVTKPDIALVIFLFVIALAPIGLLALTGTHVPWYPVSGEPVRELLDAEGISIVNTTDTLWNLPGATGGRTYVIIDRDNDQTVISTQNFETAEARDAAIRSWHAHGAGRGKPAGSLFVLGQQLVMISPSDRPVLETLGATLNGDR
;
A
#
# COMPACT_ATOMS: atom_id res chain seq x y z
N MET A 1 9.77 59.35 -9.05
CA MET A 1 8.68 58.58 -8.42
C MET A 1 7.79 58.07 -9.54
N THR A 2 7.92 56.81 -9.92
CA THR A 2 7.09 56.17 -10.95
C THR A 2 5.69 55.97 -10.38
N SER A 3 4.68 56.57 -11.01
CA SER A 3 3.28 56.39 -10.62
C SER A 3 2.83 54.97 -10.98
N VAL A 4 2.50 54.17 -9.97
CA VAL A 4 1.93 52.82 -10.18
C VAL A 4 0.54 52.99 -10.78
N THR A 5 0.35 52.44 -11.98
CA THR A 5 -0.94 52.49 -12.66
C THR A 5 -1.75 51.21 -12.40
N LYS A 6 -3.07 51.25 -12.59
CA LYS A 6 -3.94 50.05 -12.47
C LYS A 6 -3.46 48.84 -13.30
N PRO A 7 -2.98 48.99 -14.55
CA PRO A 7 -2.45 47.85 -15.29
C PRO A 7 -1.16 47.28 -14.69
N ASP A 8 -0.32 48.10 -14.04
CA ASP A 8 0.88 47.61 -13.34
C ASP A 8 0.49 46.73 -12.15
N ILE A 9 -0.54 47.13 -11.39
CA ILE A 9 -1.07 46.33 -10.28
C ILE A 9 -1.64 45.00 -10.78
N ALA A 10 -2.39 45.04 -11.89
CA ALA A 10 -2.96 43.83 -12.50
C ALA A 10 -1.87 42.86 -12.97
N LEU A 11 -0.80 43.38 -13.57
CA LEU A 11 0.36 42.59 -13.99
C LEU A 11 1.06 41.91 -12.81
N VAL A 12 1.25 42.65 -11.71
CA VAL A 12 1.88 42.11 -10.49
C VAL A 12 1.01 41.01 -9.86
N ILE A 13 -0.30 41.19 -9.79
CA ILE A 13 -1.23 40.17 -9.29
C ILE A 13 -1.19 38.92 -10.18
N PHE A 14 -1.21 39.10 -11.50
CA PHE A 14 -1.14 38.00 -12.46
C PHE A 14 0.14 37.18 -12.33
N LEU A 15 1.30 37.86 -12.19
CA LEU A 15 2.58 37.22 -11.93
C LEU A 15 2.58 36.44 -10.60
N PHE A 16 1.97 36.99 -9.55
CA PHE A 16 1.82 36.31 -8.27
C PHE A 16 0.98 35.04 -8.37
N VAL A 17 -0.13 35.08 -9.11
CA VAL A 17 -1.00 33.91 -9.31
C VAL A 17 -0.27 32.84 -10.11
N ILE A 18 0.44 33.17 -11.18
CA ILE A 18 1.23 32.20 -11.96
C ILE A 18 2.34 31.56 -11.13
N ALA A 19 2.99 32.33 -10.25
CA ALA A 19 4.05 31.81 -9.39
C ALA A 19 3.52 30.91 -8.27
N LEU A 20 2.37 31.26 -7.67
CA LEU A 20 1.82 30.55 -6.52
C LEU A 20 0.88 29.40 -6.90
N ALA A 21 0.24 29.44 -8.07
CA ALA A 21 -0.70 28.39 -8.49
C ALA A 21 -0.06 26.99 -8.59
N PRO A 22 1.16 26.81 -9.13
CA PRO A 22 1.81 25.49 -9.14
C PRO A 22 2.09 24.97 -7.73
N ILE A 23 2.51 25.86 -6.80
CA ILE A 23 2.79 25.51 -5.41
C ILE A 23 1.49 25.12 -4.69
N GLY A 24 0.42 25.88 -4.88
CA GLY A 24 -0.90 25.58 -4.34
C GLY A 24 -1.46 24.27 -4.90
N LEU A 25 -1.25 23.99 -6.19
CA LEU A 25 -1.66 22.74 -6.81
C LEU A 25 -0.90 21.54 -6.22
N LEU A 26 0.43 21.66 -6.06
CA LEU A 26 1.25 20.62 -5.44
C LEU A 26 0.86 20.35 -3.98
N ALA A 27 0.52 21.39 -3.23
CA ALA A 27 0.02 21.25 -1.86
C ALA A 27 -1.33 20.52 -1.79
N LEU A 28 -2.20 20.70 -2.80
CA LEU A 28 -3.51 20.05 -2.87
C LEU A 28 -3.43 18.60 -3.40
N THR A 29 -2.47 18.29 -4.27
CA THR A 29 -2.27 16.95 -4.83
C THR A 29 -1.35 16.06 -3.99
N GLY A 30 -0.68 16.63 -2.99
CA GLY A 30 0.21 15.93 -2.07
C GLY A 30 -0.55 15.08 -1.03
N THR A 31 -1.53 14.28 -1.44
CA THR A 31 -2.10 13.25 -0.57
C THR A 31 -1.12 12.08 -0.53
N HIS A 32 -0.09 12.21 0.29
CA HIS A 32 0.62 11.04 0.80
C HIS A 32 -0.39 10.32 1.69
N VAL A 33 -0.91 9.17 1.22
CA VAL A 33 -1.59 8.22 2.11
C VAL A 33 -0.69 8.07 3.33
N PRO A 34 -1.17 8.39 4.54
CA PRO A 34 -0.28 8.51 5.68
C PRO A 34 0.44 7.18 5.86
N TRP A 35 1.76 7.22 5.70
CA TRP A 35 2.61 6.17 6.18
C TRP A 35 2.44 6.15 7.69
N TYR A 36 1.70 5.16 8.19
CA TYR A 36 1.72 4.84 9.61
C TYR A 36 2.52 3.54 9.76
N PRO A 37 3.49 3.50 10.69
CA PRO A 37 4.11 2.25 11.06
C PRO A 37 3.02 1.36 11.64
N VAL A 38 2.72 0.27 10.94
CA VAL A 38 1.81 -0.75 11.46
C VAL A 38 2.63 -1.61 12.40
N SER A 39 2.42 -1.40 13.70
CA SER A 39 3.00 -2.24 14.75
C SER A 39 2.13 -3.47 14.97
N GLY A 40 2.74 -4.61 15.29
CA GLY A 40 2.02 -5.87 15.55
C GLY A 40 1.90 -6.79 14.33
N GLU A 41 0.89 -7.67 14.35
CA GLU A 41 0.63 -8.67 13.32
C GLU A 41 -0.78 -8.46 12.76
N PRO A 42 -1.00 -7.41 11.96
CA PRO A 42 -2.35 -6.96 11.58
C PRO A 42 -3.14 -8.05 10.84
N VAL A 43 -2.46 -8.86 10.03
CA VAL A 43 -3.09 -10.00 9.35
C VAL A 43 -3.56 -11.06 10.34
N ARG A 44 -2.74 -11.37 11.36
CA ARG A 44 -3.12 -12.35 12.38
C ARG A 44 -4.28 -11.84 13.24
N GLU A 45 -4.18 -10.60 13.70
CA GLU A 45 -5.23 -9.94 14.50
C GLU A 45 -6.56 -9.91 13.73
N LEU A 46 -6.51 -9.65 12.43
CA LEU A 46 -7.69 -9.66 11.57
C LEU A 46 -8.26 -11.08 11.40
N LEU A 47 -7.41 -12.09 11.18
CA LEU A 47 -7.84 -13.48 11.11
C LEU A 47 -8.49 -13.95 12.42
N ASP A 48 -7.89 -13.59 13.56
CA ASP A 48 -8.42 -13.90 14.88
C ASP A 48 -9.77 -13.20 15.13
N ALA A 49 -9.91 -11.93 14.72
CA ALA A 49 -11.17 -11.17 14.85
C ALA A 49 -12.31 -11.75 14.00
N GLU A 50 -12.00 -12.29 12.83
CA GLU A 50 -12.96 -12.98 11.95
C GLU A 50 -13.19 -14.45 12.35
N GLY A 51 -12.50 -14.95 13.38
CA GLY A 51 -12.59 -16.33 13.85
C GLY A 51 -12.03 -17.34 12.85
N ILE A 52 -11.09 -16.92 11.99
CA ILE A 52 -10.43 -17.77 10.99
C ILE A 52 -9.21 -18.43 11.63
N SER A 53 -9.19 -19.76 11.66
CA SER A 53 -8.07 -20.51 12.24
C SER A 53 -6.85 -20.55 11.31
N ILE A 54 -5.69 -20.24 11.88
CA ILE A 54 -4.40 -20.41 11.20
C ILE A 54 -3.91 -21.84 11.43
N VAL A 55 -3.65 -22.55 10.33
CA VAL A 55 -3.21 -23.94 10.33
C VAL A 55 -1.68 -24.06 10.33
N ASN A 56 -1.01 -23.11 9.69
CA ASN A 56 0.46 -23.03 9.73
C ASN A 56 0.93 -21.57 9.68
N THR A 57 2.06 -21.29 10.33
CA THR A 57 2.76 -20.01 10.26
C THR A 57 4.24 -20.26 10.03
N THR A 58 4.79 -19.63 9.00
CA THR A 58 6.21 -19.77 8.64
C THR A 58 6.81 -18.38 8.44
N ASP A 59 7.92 -18.09 9.12
CA ASP A 59 8.69 -16.88 8.83
C ASP A 59 9.22 -16.94 7.40
N THR A 60 8.98 -15.88 6.64
CA THR A 60 9.27 -15.82 5.21
C THR A 60 9.91 -14.48 4.89
N LEU A 61 10.95 -14.51 4.06
CA LEU A 61 11.55 -13.30 3.50
C LEU A 61 11.47 -13.37 1.98
N TRP A 62 10.78 -12.42 1.37
CA TRP A 62 10.74 -12.30 -0.07
C TRP A 62 12.05 -11.70 -0.57
N ASN A 63 12.50 -12.16 -1.74
CA ASN A 63 13.67 -11.59 -2.40
C ASN A 63 13.31 -10.24 -3.05
N LEU A 64 13.05 -9.23 -2.22
CA LEU A 64 12.71 -7.87 -2.63
C LEU A 64 13.66 -6.87 -1.95
N PRO A 65 14.08 -5.80 -2.66
CA PRO A 65 14.91 -4.76 -2.07
C PRO A 65 14.23 -4.11 -0.85
N GLY A 66 14.94 -4.01 0.27
CA GLY A 66 14.45 -3.37 1.49
C GLY A 66 13.47 -4.21 2.33
N ALA A 67 13.30 -5.48 1.99
CA ALA A 67 12.55 -6.44 2.78
C ALA A 67 13.27 -6.73 4.12
N THR A 68 12.58 -6.53 5.25
CA THR A 68 13.18 -6.71 6.59
C THR A 68 12.69 -7.93 7.35
N GLY A 69 11.58 -8.50 6.92
CA GLY A 69 11.01 -9.71 7.53
C GLY A 69 9.56 -9.88 7.15
N GLY A 70 9.03 -11.08 7.27
CA GLY A 70 7.68 -11.38 6.81
C GLY A 70 7.21 -12.73 7.34
N ARG A 71 5.94 -13.04 7.11
CA ARG A 71 5.34 -14.30 7.54
C ARG A 71 4.37 -14.81 6.51
N THR A 72 4.31 -16.13 6.41
CA THR A 72 3.30 -16.82 5.63
C THR A 72 2.37 -17.55 6.57
N TYR A 73 1.10 -17.19 6.50
CA TYR A 73 -0.01 -17.84 7.17
C TYR A 73 -0.71 -18.76 6.19
N VAL A 74 -0.97 -19.99 6.60
CA VAL A 74 -1.84 -20.91 5.89
C VAL A 74 -3.12 -21.02 6.68
N ILE A 75 -4.23 -20.69 6.05
CA ILE A 75 -5.57 -20.83 6.61
C ILE A 75 -6.34 -21.87 5.80
N ILE A 76 -7.30 -22.53 6.45
CA ILE A 76 -8.27 -23.40 5.81
C ILE A 76 -9.63 -22.77 6.06
N ASP A 77 -10.34 -22.46 4.97
CA ASP A 77 -11.69 -21.89 5.04
C ASP A 77 -12.74 -22.98 5.38
N ARG A 78 -13.99 -22.58 5.62
CA ARG A 78 -15.13 -23.45 5.91
C ARG A 78 -15.39 -24.48 4.82
N ASP A 79 -15.01 -24.18 3.58
CA ASP A 79 -15.09 -25.10 2.44
C ASP A 79 -13.89 -26.07 2.35
N ASN A 80 -13.05 -26.12 3.39
CA ASN A 80 -11.82 -26.89 3.46
C ASN A 80 -10.78 -26.49 2.39
N ASP A 81 -10.89 -25.27 1.89
CA ASP A 81 -10.01 -24.70 0.89
C ASP A 81 -8.82 -24.00 1.54
N GLN A 82 -7.62 -24.33 1.08
CA GLN A 82 -6.39 -23.74 1.58
C GLN A 82 -6.15 -22.37 0.96
N THR A 83 -5.94 -21.36 1.80
CA THR A 83 -5.48 -20.03 1.39
C THR A 83 -4.16 -19.70 2.09
N VAL A 84 -3.24 -19.14 1.31
CA VAL A 84 -1.91 -18.71 1.75
C VAL A 84 -1.90 -17.20 1.77
N ILE A 85 -1.64 -16.63 2.94
CA ILE A 85 -1.50 -15.19 3.15
C ILE A 85 -0.06 -14.93 3.55
N SER A 86 0.69 -14.27 2.69
CA SER A 86 2.09 -13.94 2.93
C SER A 86 2.26 -12.44 3.13
N THR A 87 2.94 -12.05 4.19
CA THR A 87 3.25 -10.66 4.50
C THR A 87 4.73 -10.39 4.37
N GLN A 88 5.07 -9.16 4.00
CA GLN A 88 6.44 -8.68 3.91
C GLN A 88 6.53 -7.26 4.43
N ASN A 89 7.35 -7.05 5.47
CA ASN A 89 7.64 -5.76 6.05
C ASN A 89 8.81 -5.09 5.34
N PHE A 90 8.76 -3.76 5.32
CA PHE A 90 9.78 -2.87 4.80
C PHE A 90 10.12 -1.80 5.83
N GLU A 91 11.35 -1.29 5.78
CA GLU A 91 11.78 -0.15 6.63
C GLU A 91 11.11 1.16 6.25
N THR A 92 10.79 1.34 4.96
CA THR A 92 10.27 2.61 4.42
C THR A 92 9.16 2.37 3.39
N ALA A 93 8.27 3.35 3.24
CA ALA A 93 7.22 3.32 2.22
C ALA A 93 7.81 3.29 0.81
N GLU A 94 8.93 3.99 0.61
CA GLU A 94 9.64 4.08 -0.66
C GLU A 94 10.20 2.72 -1.08
N ALA A 95 10.77 1.96 -0.13
CA ALA A 95 11.25 0.60 -0.38
C ALA A 95 10.09 -0.34 -0.73
N ARG A 96 8.98 -0.27 0.01
CA ARG A 96 7.75 -1.01 -0.27
C ARG A 96 7.24 -0.71 -1.69
N ASP A 97 7.13 0.57 -2.06
CA ASP A 97 6.59 0.98 -3.36
C ASP A 97 7.54 0.63 -4.50
N ALA A 98 8.86 0.68 -4.27
CA ALA A 98 9.83 0.15 -5.22
C ALA A 98 9.67 -1.36 -5.41
N ALA A 99 9.38 -2.09 -4.34
CA ALA A 99 9.12 -3.52 -4.39
C ALA A 99 7.82 -3.84 -5.15
N ILE A 100 6.74 -3.07 -4.97
CA ILE A 100 5.50 -3.17 -5.76
C ILE A 100 5.79 -2.92 -7.24
N ARG A 101 6.53 -1.86 -7.57
CA ARG A 101 6.90 -1.56 -8.96
C ARG A 101 7.72 -2.69 -9.57
N SER A 102 8.68 -3.24 -8.82
CA SER A 102 9.45 -4.41 -9.23
C SER A 102 8.56 -5.62 -9.46
N TRP A 103 7.61 -5.87 -8.55
CA TRP A 103 6.63 -6.94 -8.67
C TRP A 103 5.79 -6.84 -9.95
N HIS A 104 5.30 -5.65 -10.29
CA HIS A 104 4.55 -5.42 -11.53
C HIS A 104 5.42 -5.42 -12.79
N ALA A 105 6.72 -5.10 -12.67
CA ALA A 105 7.66 -5.16 -13.79
C ALA A 105 7.97 -6.60 -14.23
N HIS A 106 7.80 -7.59 -13.35
CA HIS A 106 7.95 -9.00 -13.69
C HIS A 106 6.63 -9.57 -14.24
N GLY A 107 6.65 -10.04 -15.49
CA GLY A 107 5.48 -10.64 -16.15
C GLY A 107 5.00 -11.92 -15.46
N ALA A 108 3.69 -12.19 -15.57
CA ALA A 108 3.09 -13.44 -15.08
C ALA A 108 3.85 -14.67 -15.60
N GLY A 109 4.21 -15.60 -14.71
CA GLY A 109 4.92 -16.84 -15.07
C GLY A 109 6.45 -16.82 -14.92
N ARG A 110 7.09 -15.65 -14.74
CA ARG A 110 8.51 -15.53 -14.34
C ARG A 110 8.65 -14.90 -12.96
N GLY A 111 8.19 -15.61 -11.93
CA GLY A 111 8.34 -15.16 -10.54
C GLY A 111 7.22 -14.25 -10.02
N LYS A 112 6.07 -14.20 -10.69
CA LYS A 112 4.84 -13.60 -10.18
C LYS A 112 3.90 -14.70 -9.64
N PRO A 113 3.90 -14.96 -8.32
CA PRO A 113 2.88 -15.79 -7.67
C PRO A 113 1.46 -15.39 -8.08
N ALA A 114 0.61 -16.37 -8.36
CA ALA A 114 -0.82 -16.14 -8.57
C ALA A 114 -1.43 -15.69 -7.25
N GLY A 115 -1.98 -14.48 -7.20
CA GLY A 115 -2.49 -13.90 -5.97
C GLY A 115 -2.80 -12.41 -6.11
N SER A 116 -3.46 -11.88 -5.10
CA SER A 116 -3.79 -10.47 -4.95
C SER A 116 -2.84 -9.81 -3.96
N LEU A 117 -2.31 -8.65 -4.30
CA LEU A 117 -1.36 -7.89 -3.49
C LEU A 117 -2.05 -6.65 -2.90
N PHE A 118 -1.92 -6.46 -1.60
CA PHE A 118 -2.44 -5.34 -0.83
C PHE A 118 -1.31 -4.61 -0.11
N VAL A 119 -1.55 -3.33 0.17
CA VAL A 119 -0.61 -2.44 0.83
C VAL A 119 -1.21 -2.03 2.16
N LEU A 120 -0.51 -2.32 3.26
CA LEU A 120 -0.94 -1.96 4.61
C LEU A 120 0.20 -1.26 5.34
N GLY A 121 0.22 0.08 5.33
CA GLY A 121 1.33 0.86 5.87
C GLY A 121 2.68 0.35 5.33
N GLN A 122 3.66 0.05 6.18
CA GLN A 122 4.97 -0.47 5.75
C GLN A 122 5.00 -1.95 5.30
N GLN A 123 3.85 -2.63 5.26
CA GLN A 123 3.74 -4.05 4.96
C GLN A 123 3.06 -4.27 3.59
N LEU A 124 3.55 -5.25 2.84
CA LEU A 124 2.85 -5.87 1.72
C LEU A 124 2.15 -7.14 2.19
N VAL A 125 0.93 -7.35 1.73
CA VAL A 125 0.14 -8.55 2.01
C VAL A 125 -0.24 -9.19 0.69
N MET A 126 0.13 -10.45 0.48
CA MET A 126 -0.24 -11.23 -0.68
C MET A 126 -1.17 -12.36 -0.26
N ILE A 127 -2.28 -12.51 -0.96
CA ILE A 127 -3.27 -13.57 -0.74
C ILE A 127 -3.33 -14.46 -1.98
N SER A 128 -3.17 -15.76 -1.79
CA SER A 128 -3.20 -16.77 -2.85
C SER A 128 -3.99 -18.00 -2.41
N PRO A 129 -4.93 -18.52 -3.21
CA PRO A 129 -5.37 -18.01 -4.52
C PRO A 129 -6.11 -16.66 -4.44
N SER A 130 -6.16 -15.91 -5.55
CA SER A 130 -6.76 -14.56 -5.62
C SER A 130 -8.28 -14.53 -5.69
N ASP A 131 -8.92 -15.67 -5.89
CA ASP A 131 -10.37 -15.85 -6.10
C ASP A 131 -11.10 -16.36 -4.85
N ARG A 132 -10.47 -16.23 -3.67
CA ARG A 132 -11.01 -16.78 -2.43
C ARG A 132 -11.93 -15.79 -1.71
N PRO A 133 -13.02 -16.26 -1.06
CA PRO A 133 -13.95 -15.42 -0.31
C PRO A 133 -13.28 -14.60 0.80
N VAL A 134 -12.21 -15.16 1.40
CA VAL A 134 -11.41 -14.46 2.42
C VAL A 134 -10.81 -13.14 1.91
N LEU A 135 -10.65 -12.99 0.59
CA LEU A 135 -10.21 -11.76 -0.04
C LEU A 135 -11.23 -10.62 0.11
N GLU A 136 -12.52 -10.92 0.10
CA GLU A 136 -13.56 -9.90 0.27
C GLU A 136 -13.55 -9.37 1.72
N THR A 137 -13.43 -10.27 2.69
CA THR A 137 -13.35 -9.94 4.13
C THR A 137 -12.06 -9.18 4.46
N LEU A 138 -10.91 -9.68 3.97
CA LEU A 138 -9.62 -9.05 4.24
C LEU A 138 -9.42 -7.79 3.41
N GLY A 139 -9.84 -7.78 2.15
CA GLY A 139 -9.63 -6.68 1.21
C GLY A 139 -10.29 -5.37 1.64
N ALA A 140 -11.53 -5.43 2.17
CA ALA A 140 -12.21 -4.25 2.70
C ALA A 140 -11.45 -3.63 3.90
N THR A 141 -10.91 -4.48 4.77
CA THR A 141 -10.18 -4.02 5.97
C THR A 141 -8.75 -3.57 5.63
N LEU A 142 -8.08 -4.24 4.68
CA LEU A 142 -6.72 -3.94 4.26
C LEU A 142 -6.62 -2.69 3.38
N ASN A 143 -7.67 -2.35 2.63
CA ASN A 143 -7.72 -1.13 1.82
C ASN A 143 -8.12 0.14 2.60
N GLY A 144 -8.49 0.01 3.89
CA GLY A 144 -8.79 1.15 4.74
C GLY A 144 -10.17 1.78 4.55
N ASP A 145 -11.16 1.03 4.03
CA ASP A 145 -12.55 1.50 3.87
C ASP A 145 -13.35 1.50 5.20
N ARG A 146 -12.79 2.07 6.28
CA ARG A 146 -13.51 2.32 7.54
C ARG A 146 -13.61 3.80 7.86
#